data_AF-A0A425I5P1-F1
#
_entry.id   AF-A0A425I5P1-F1
#
_cell.length_a   1.000
_cell.length_b   1.000
_cell.length_c   1.000
_cell.angle_alpha   90.00
_cell.angle_beta   90.00
_cell.angle_gamma   90.00
#
_symmetry.space_group_name_H-M   'P 1'
#
loop_
_entity.id
_entity.type
_entity.pdbx_description
1 polymer ?
#
loop_
_entity_poly.entity_id
_entity_poly.type
_entity_poly.pdbx_seq_one_letter_code
_entity_poly.pdbx_strand_id
1 'polypeptide(L)'
;MANTIMMGEVSVAKARSSTTPFSLARVVKVRLSSASRLGCVALLLLASATGLPGYPSSFLIRALADESQVSSVCVPGEGVTKCTCAAQESTNLKELEASFSEKLSAVELACEQQSFAPEDPNNKLVCPADTSDFNDCKGNQASTKSIDLTTLLTGNTESIKWEAVTRAAQGTTKILSIPPANLPYTDQSFAVGCLDNGKTTAKCKLTVTIEARASVTQDQIVTCAYGKTSNQKHQSIKLSPSQNKFTLVCGKDGEVLPTKYQSTFCVPKDGVDARAECSGNYTDVI
;
A
#
# COMPACT_ATOMS: atom_id res chain seq x y z
N MET A 1 68.39 30.82 -0.45
CA MET A 1 68.61 29.70 -1.38
C MET A 1 67.30 28.92 -1.40
N ALA A 2 66.27 29.34 -2.14
CA ALA A 2 66.09 29.24 -3.60
C ALA A 2 66.19 27.80 -4.13
N ASN A 3 65.13 27.38 -4.85
CA ASN A 3 64.96 26.21 -5.74
C ASN A 3 64.38 24.93 -5.08
N THR A 4 63.35 24.24 -5.60
CA THR A 4 62.60 24.33 -6.86
C THR A 4 61.24 23.62 -6.69
N ILE A 5 60.16 24.24 -7.19
CA ILE A 5 58.86 23.61 -7.41
C ILE A 5 58.91 22.93 -8.78
N MET A 6 58.65 21.62 -8.84
CA MET A 6 58.41 20.91 -10.11
C MET A 6 56.91 20.77 -10.30
N MET A 7 56.39 21.53 -11.26
CA MET A 7 55.08 21.31 -11.89
C MET A 7 55.22 20.18 -12.91
N GLY A 8 54.40 19.12 -12.77
CA GLY A 8 54.30 18.04 -13.75
C GLY A 8 53.16 18.32 -14.74
N GLU A 9 53.50 18.27 -16.02
CA GLU A 9 52.66 18.63 -17.16
C GLU A 9 51.43 17.74 -17.38
N VAL A 10 50.37 18.39 -17.87
CA VAL A 10 49.16 17.79 -18.43
C VAL A 10 49.49 17.26 -19.83
N SER A 11 49.38 15.94 -20.03
CA SER A 11 49.44 15.35 -21.37
C SER A 11 48.04 15.24 -21.99
N VAL A 12 47.85 16.03 -23.06
CA VAL A 12 46.71 15.97 -23.98
C VAL A 12 46.90 14.77 -24.91
N ALA A 13 46.05 13.75 -24.80
CA ALA A 13 45.96 12.67 -25.79
C ALA A 13 44.85 13.00 -26.81
N LYS A 14 45.26 13.24 -28.05
CA LYS A 14 44.39 13.48 -29.21
C LYS A 14 43.87 12.16 -29.78
N ALA A 15 42.58 12.15 -30.07
CA ALA A 15 41.79 11.05 -30.61
C ALA A 15 42.33 10.47 -31.93
N ARG A 16 42.14 9.15 -32.11
CA ARG A 16 42.07 8.53 -33.44
C ARG A 16 40.81 7.68 -33.57
N SER A 17 40.01 8.10 -34.55
CA SER A 17 38.77 7.50 -35.04
C SER A 17 38.98 6.09 -35.59
N SER A 18 38.08 5.17 -35.27
CA SER A 18 37.87 3.95 -36.05
C SER A 18 36.38 3.77 -36.30
N THR A 19 36.04 3.75 -37.57
CA THR A 19 34.69 3.69 -38.15
C THR A 19 34.41 2.26 -38.59
N THR A 20 33.23 1.72 -38.29
CA THR A 20 32.41 0.78 -39.10
C THR A 20 31.29 0.19 -38.21
N PRO A 21 30.19 -0.36 -38.78
CA PRO A 21 29.17 0.34 -39.53
C PRO A 21 27.79 0.28 -38.84
N PHE A 22 26.92 1.18 -39.27
CA PHE A 22 25.51 1.29 -38.89
C PHE A 22 24.72 0.01 -39.20
N SER A 23 24.01 -0.52 -38.20
CA SER A 23 22.80 -1.34 -38.39
C SER A 23 21.58 -0.53 -37.95
N LEU A 24 20.80 -0.12 -38.95
CA LEU A 24 19.48 0.45 -38.81
C LEU A 24 18.43 -0.65 -38.64
N ALA A 25 17.31 -0.27 -38.02
CA ALA A 25 16.03 -0.97 -37.82
C ALA A 25 15.88 -1.56 -36.40
N ARG A 26 14.79 -1.35 -35.65
CA ARG A 26 13.44 -0.93 -36.04
C ARG A 26 12.76 -0.31 -34.80
N VAL A 27 12.42 0.97 -34.88
CA VAL A 27 11.50 1.62 -33.92
C VAL A 27 10.11 1.05 -34.17
N VAL A 28 9.59 0.28 -33.21
CA VAL A 28 8.19 -0.16 -33.23
C VAL A 28 7.34 1.03 -32.78
N LYS A 29 6.80 1.78 -33.75
CA LYS A 29 5.67 2.68 -33.54
C LYS A 29 4.44 1.84 -33.28
N VAL A 30 3.97 1.77 -32.02
CA VAL A 30 2.62 1.31 -31.71
C VAL A 30 1.65 2.37 -32.21
N ARG A 31 1.04 2.12 -33.37
CA ARG A 31 -0.08 2.92 -33.88
C ARG A 31 -1.30 2.63 -33.03
N LEU A 32 -1.82 3.66 -32.38
CA LEU A 32 -3.18 3.69 -31.84
C LEU A 32 -4.14 3.63 -33.03
N SER A 33 -4.73 2.47 -33.30
CA SER A 33 -5.81 2.35 -34.29
C SER A 33 -7.15 2.64 -33.63
N SER A 34 -7.67 3.83 -33.92
CA SER A 34 -9.05 4.22 -33.66
C SER A 34 -10.01 3.32 -34.44
N ALA A 35 -10.66 2.38 -33.76
CA ALA A 35 -11.80 1.66 -34.31
C ALA A 35 -13.07 2.47 -34.03
N SER A 36 -13.32 3.48 -34.87
CA SER A 36 -14.67 4.03 -35.06
C SER A 36 -15.42 3.04 -35.96
N ARG A 37 -16.46 2.40 -35.43
CA ARG A 37 -17.38 1.59 -36.22
C ARG A 37 -18.83 1.89 -35.85
N LEU A 38 -19.55 2.31 -36.89
CA LEU A 38 -20.98 2.13 -37.17
C LEU A 38 -21.94 2.66 -36.08
N GLY A 39 -22.65 3.77 -36.27
CA GLY A 39 -23.45 4.08 -37.45
C GLY A 39 -24.75 3.27 -37.48
N CYS A 40 -25.54 3.30 -36.40
CA CYS A 40 -26.93 2.83 -36.42
C CYS A 40 -27.86 4.01 -36.73
N VAL A 41 -28.03 4.30 -38.03
CA VAL A 41 -29.14 5.10 -38.53
C VAL A 41 -30.31 4.15 -38.75
N ALA A 42 -31.25 4.13 -37.81
CA ALA A 42 -32.55 3.49 -38.02
C ALA A 42 -33.54 4.54 -38.54
N LEU A 43 -33.63 4.62 -39.86
CA LEU A 43 -34.71 5.32 -40.57
C LEU A 43 -35.92 4.37 -40.62
N LEU A 44 -36.91 4.59 -39.76
CA LEU A 44 -38.22 3.94 -39.87
C LEU A 44 -39.22 4.95 -40.44
N LEU A 45 -39.46 4.82 -41.75
CA LEU A 45 -40.62 5.37 -42.44
C LEU A 45 -41.81 4.43 -42.19
N LEU A 46 -42.87 4.91 -41.55
CA LEU A 46 -44.19 4.29 -41.68
C LEU A 46 -45.26 5.37 -41.91
N ALA A 47 -46.07 5.06 -42.92
CA ALA A 47 -47.01 5.91 -43.61
C ALA A 47 -48.25 6.24 -42.79
N SER A 48 -48.81 7.41 -43.06
CA SER A 48 -50.12 7.88 -42.60
C SER A 48 -51.26 7.15 -43.29
N ALA A 49 -52.20 6.60 -42.51
CA ALA A 49 -53.58 6.36 -42.92
C ALA A 49 -54.50 6.72 -41.74
N THR A 50 -55.50 7.56 -42.02
CA THR A 50 -56.47 8.17 -41.11
C THR A 50 -57.61 7.22 -40.71
N GLY A 51 -58.12 7.32 -39.47
CA GLY A 51 -59.54 7.05 -39.19
C GLY A 51 -59.94 6.50 -37.80
N LEU A 52 -60.64 7.36 -37.03
CA LEU A 52 -61.62 7.12 -35.95
C LEU A 52 -61.16 6.98 -34.47
N PRO A 53 -61.97 7.49 -33.51
CA PRO A 53 -61.51 7.86 -32.17
C PRO A 53 -61.78 6.76 -31.15
N GLY A 54 -60.76 6.40 -30.38
CA GLY A 54 -60.87 5.53 -29.22
C GLY A 54 -59.80 5.89 -28.20
N TYR A 55 -60.25 6.47 -27.08
CA TYR A 55 -59.58 6.62 -25.78
C TYR A 55 -58.11 6.13 -25.68
N PRO A 56 -57.12 7.02 -25.44
CA PRO A 56 -55.83 6.56 -24.95
C PRO A 56 -55.87 6.51 -23.42
N SER A 57 -55.89 5.30 -22.87
CA SER A 57 -55.51 5.04 -21.49
C SER A 57 -54.03 5.37 -21.32
N SER A 58 -53.75 6.37 -20.47
CA SER A 58 -52.41 6.81 -20.11
C SER A 58 -51.69 5.75 -19.26
N PHE A 59 -51.17 4.69 -19.88
CA PHE A 59 -50.15 3.86 -19.23
C PHE A 59 -48.81 4.59 -19.32
N LEU A 60 -48.53 5.41 -18.31
CA LEU A 60 -47.19 5.88 -18.03
C LEU A 60 -46.33 4.67 -17.66
N ILE A 61 -45.59 4.13 -18.62
CA ILE A 61 -44.46 3.26 -18.30
C ILE A 61 -43.39 4.18 -17.70
N ARG A 62 -43.41 4.26 -16.37
CA ARG A 62 -42.33 4.83 -15.58
C ARG A 62 -41.14 3.89 -15.80
N ALA A 63 -40.21 4.31 -16.65
CA ALA A 63 -38.89 3.70 -16.68
C ALA A 63 -38.28 3.95 -15.29
N LEU A 64 -38.30 2.91 -14.45
CA LEU A 64 -37.47 2.89 -13.25
C LEU A 64 -36.04 2.86 -13.77
N ALA A 65 -35.34 3.99 -13.63
CA ALA A 65 -33.89 3.97 -13.69
C ALA A 65 -33.45 2.97 -12.63
N ASP A 66 -32.81 1.88 -13.07
CA ASP A 66 -32.10 0.96 -12.20
C ASP A 66 -31.02 1.79 -11.49
N GLU A 67 -31.33 2.22 -10.27
CA GLU A 67 -30.39 2.94 -9.42
C GLU A 67 -29.25 1.96 -9.17
N SER A 68 -28.10 2.21 -9.80
CA SER A 68 -26.95 1.30 -9.73
C SER A 68 -26.69 0.98 -8.26
N GLN A 69 -26.95 -0.27 -7.87
CA GLN A 69 -26.69 -0.71 -6.50
C GLN A 69 -25.20 -0.55 -6.23
N VAL A 70 -24.83 0.52 -5.52
CA VAL A 70 -23.46 0.76 -5.07
C VAL A 70 -23.17 -0.34 -4.06
N SER A 71 -22.31 -1.28 -4.43
CA SER A 71 -21.88 -2.35 -3.54
C SER A 71 -20.65 -1.91 -2.77
N SER A 72 -20.52 -2.36 -1.52
CA SER A 72 -19.33 -2.07 -0.73
C SER A 72 -18.10 -2.73 -1.33
N VAL A 73 -17.06 -1.92 -1.55
CA VAL A 73 -15.84 -2.34 -2.26
C VAL A 73 -14.66 -1.44 -1.87
N CYS A 74 -13.45 -2.02 -1.93
CA CYS A 74 -12.19 -1.28 -1.89
C CYS A 74 -11.59 -1.22 -3.30
N VAL A 75 -11.30 -0.01 -3.76
CA VAL A 75 -10.70 0.26 -5.06
C VAL A 75 -9.29 0.82 -4.84
N PRO A 76 -8.23 0.09 -5.26
CA PRO A 76 -6.88 0.62 -5.24
C PRO A 76 -6.75 1.81 -6.19
N GLY A 77 -6.15 2.90 -5.71
CA GLY A 77 -5.78 4.08 -6.50
C GLY A 77 -4.27 4.34 -6.43
N GLU A 78 -3.85 5.48 -6.97
CA GLU A 78 -2.46 5.93 -6.87
C GLU A 78 -2.17 6.41 -5.43
N GLY A 79 -1.40 5.65 -4.67
CA GLY A 79 -0.99 5.99 -3.30
C GLY A 79 -2.08 5.92 -2.23
N VAL A 80 -3.35 5.73 -2.62
CA VAL A 80 -4.51 5.59 -1.71
C VAL A 80 -5.43 4.45 -2.14
N THR A 81 -5.88 3.64 -1.19
CA THR A 81 -6.98 2.69 -1.39
C THR A 81 -8.27 3.29 -0.85
N LYS A 82 -9.29 3.38 -1.69
CA LYS A 82 -10.60 3.94 -1.30
C LYS A 82 -11.61 2.82 -1.10
N CYS A 83 -12.08 2.68 0.13
CA CYS A 83 -13.11 1.74 0.51
C CYS A 83 -14.43 2.46 0.73
N THR A 84 -15.50 1.89 0.22
CA THR A 84 -16.87 2.39 0.43
C THR A 84 -17.68 1.31 1.10
N CYS A 85 -18.37 1.67 2.18
CA CYS A 85 -19.44 0.90 2.79
C CYS A 85 -20.77 1.53 2.38
N ALA A 86 -21.55 0.80 1.59
CA ALA A 86 -22.77 1.30 0.98
C ALA A 86 -23.91 1.46 2.00
N ALA A 87 -24.78 2.44 1.75
CA ALA A 87 -25.91 2.75 2.63
C ALA A 87 -26.93 1.59 2.76
N GLN A 88 -27.18 0.86 1.66
CA GLN A 88 -28.09 -0.28 1.60
C GLN A 88 -27.35 -1.63 1.61
N GLU A 89 -26.36 -1.78 2.49
CA GLU A 89 -25.81 -3.11 2.72
C GLU A 89 -26.88 -4.04 3.31
N SER A 90 -26.82 -5.31 2.86
CA SER A 90 -27.74 -6.37 3.29
C SER A 90 -27.71 -6.56 4.83
N THR A 91 -28.58 -7.42 5.36
CA THR A 91 -28.56 -7.78 6.80
C THR A 91 -27.23 -8.39 7.27
N ASN A 92 -26.37 -8.84 6.35
CA ASN A 92 -25.09 -9.47 6.67
C ASN A 92 -23.94 -8.44 6.74
N LEU A 93 -23.01 -8.67 7.67
CA LEU A 93 -21.77 -7.91 7.77
C LEU A 93 -20.95 -8.07 6.48
N LYS A 94 -20.57 -6.96 5.87
CA LYS A 94 -19.66 -6.95 4.75
C LYS A 94 -18.21 -6.88 5.22
N GLU A 95 -17.38 -7.77 4.71
CA GLU A 95 -15.93 -7.73 4.93
C GLU A 95 -15.23 -7.03 3.74
N LEU A 96 -14.33 -6.12 4.08
CA LEU A 96 -13.49 -5.34 3.19
C LEU A 96 -12.05 -5.47 3.65
N GLU A 97 -11.12 -5.35 2.69
CA GLU A 97 -9.68 -5.45 2.96
C GLU A 97 -8.93 -4.31 2.28
N ALA A 98 -7.93 -3.78 2.97
CA ALA A 98 -6.97 -2.83 2.44
C ALA A 98 -5.60 -3.07 3.07
N SER A 99 -4.55 -2.53 2.46
CA SER A 99 -3.22 -2.56 3.05
C SER A 99 -2.52 -1.20 3.00
N PHE A 100 -1.49 -1.05 3.82
CA PHE A 100 -0.44 -0.05 3.67
C PHE A 100 0.84 -0.76 3.23
N SER A 101 1.61 -0.11 2.37
CA SER A 101 2.93 -0.57 1.92
C SER A 101 3.81 0.64 1.58
N GLU A 102 5.07 0.41 1.20
CA GLU A 102 5.96 1.50 0.75
C GLU A 102 5.39 2.34 -0.41
N LYS A 103 4.53 1.75 -1.24
CA LYS A 103 3.89 2.41 -2.38
C LYS A 103 2.48 2.92 -2.09
N LEU A 104 1.88 2.45 -1.01
CA LEU A 104 0.48 2.71 -0.65
C LEU A 104 0.45 3.31 0.75
N SER A 105 0.42 4.64 0.82
CA SER A 105 0.57 5.38 2.07
C SER A 105 -0.76 5.83 2.67
N ALA A 106 -1.90 5.58 2.02
CA ALA A 106 -3.20 6.02 2.51
C ALA A 106 -4.30 4.98 2.30
N VAL A 107 -5.23 4.93 3.26
CA VAL A 107 -6.47 4.16 3.18
C VAL A 107 -7.62 5.06 3.61
N GLU A 108 -8.68 5.09 2.82
CA GLU A 108 -9.90 5.85 3.08
C GLU A 108 -11.09 4.91 3.21
N LEU A 109 -11.95 5.16 4.20
CA LEU A 109 -13.21 4.45 4.38
C LEU A 109 -14.36 5.46 4.40
N ALA A 110 -15.27 5.33 3.44
CA ALA A 110 -16.54 6.05 3.41
C ALA A 110 -17.67 5.18 3.97
N CYS A 111 -18.27 5.59 5.08
CA CYS A 111 -19.47 5.00 5.67
C CYS A 111 -20.69 5.80 5.20
N GLU A 112 -21.32 5.41 4.09
CA GLU A 112 -22.47 6.12 3.53
C GLU A 112 -23.70 5.96 4.42
N GLN A 113 -24.28 7.08 4.88
CA GLN A 113 -25.42 7.10 5.81
C GLN A 113 -25.20 6.25 7.08
N GLN A 114 -23.94 6.12 7.50
CA GLN A 114 -23.49 5.25 8.58
C GLN A 114 -22.40 5.96 9.42
N SER A 115 -22.11 5.41 10.61
CA SER A 115 -21.12 5.95 11.54
C SER A 115 -19.81 5.16 11.48
N PHE A 116 -18.67 5.87 11.44
CA PHE A 116 -17.35 5.24 11.55
C PHE A 116 -17.13 4.64 12.95
N ALA A 117 -16.49 3.47 13.01
CA ALA A 117 -16.10 2.79 14.24
C ALA A 117 -14.62 2.35 14.20
N PRO A 118 -13.92 2.32 15.34
CA PRO A 118 -14.42 2.68 16.67
C PRO A 118 -14.65 4.18 16.83
N GLU A 119 -15.51 4.53 17.78
CA GLU A 119 -15.70 5.93 18.18
C GLU A 119 -14.56 6.31 19.12
N ASP A 120 -13.77 7.31 18.71
CA ASP A 120 -12.61 7.78 19.44
C ASP A 120 -12.45 9.30 19.27
N PRO A 121 -12.47 10.08 20.37
CA PRO A 121 -12.22 11.52 20.34
C PRO A 121 -10.85 11.90 19.74
N ASN A 122 -9.84 11.05 19.88
CA ASN A 122 -8.47 11.34 19.44
C ASN A 122 -8.17 10.84 18.02
N ASN A 123 -9.07 10.04 17.44
CA ASN A 123 -8.94 9.39 16.14
C ASN A 123 -7.68 8.52 15.96
N LYS A 124 -7.16 7.96 17.06
CA LYS A 124 -5.99 7.05 17.09
C LYS A 124 -6.35 5.63 17.49
N LEU A 125 -7.56 5.36 17.96
CA LEU A 125 -7.97 4.01 18.31
C LEU A 125 -8.44 3.23 17.07
N VAL A 126 -8.01 1.97 17.04
CA VAL A 126 -8.44 0.95 16.08
C VAL A 126 -8.74 -0.34 16.84
N CYS A 127 -9.32 -1.33 16.16
CA CYS A 127 -9.67 -2.61 16.77
C CYS A 127 -8.73 -3.73 16.34
N PRO A 128 -8.59 -4.81 17.11
CA PRO A 128 -7.98 -6.05 16.67
C PRO A 128 -8.59 -6.53 15.35
N ALA A 129 -7.77 -7.09 14.47
CA ALA A 129 -8.21 -7.53 13.14
C ALA A 129 -9.33 -8.59 13.18
N ASP A 130 -9.42 -9.37 14.25
CA ASP A 130 -10.43 -10.41 14.48
C ASP A 130 -11.73 -9.88 15.09
N THR A 131 -11.84 -8.56 15.34
CA THR A 131 -13.06 -7.93 15.88
C THR A 131 -14.27 -8.25 15.02
N SER A 132 -15.33 -8.78 15.65
CA SER A 132 -16.62 -9.08 15.03
C SER A 132 -17.70 -8.06 15.44
N ASP A 133 -17.58 -7.48 16.64
CA ASP A 133 -18.45 -6.41 17.13
C ASP A 133 -17.61 -5.18 17.52
N PHE A 134 -17.78 -4.09 16.77
CA PHE A 134 -17.09 -2.84 17.06
C PHE A 134 -17.59 -2.15 18.35
N ASN A 135 -18.71 -2.58 18.92
CA ASN A 135 -19.17 -2.08 20.22
C ASN A 135 -18.27 -2.49 21.38
N ASP A 136 -17.58 -3.62 21.24
CA ASP A 136 -16.61 -4.12 22.21
C ASP A 136 -15.27 -3.36 22.16
N CYS A 137 -15.04 -2.64 21.06
CA CYS A 137 -13.83 -1.87 20.78
C CYS A 137 -14.12 -0.38 20.93
N LYS A 138 -14.13 0.13 22.17
CA LYS A 138 -14.38 1.55 22.48
C LYS A 138 -13.39 2.07 23.50
N GLY A 139 -13.00 3.35 23.40
CA GLY A 139 -11.97 3.99 24.24
C GLY A 139 -12.34 4.26 25.71
N ASN A 140 -13.43 3.70 26.24
CA ASN A 140 -13.83 3.94 27.62
C ASN A 140 -13.22 2.87 28.55
N GLN A 141 -12.12 3.22 29.23
CA GLN A 141 -11.46 2.76 30.49
C GLN A 141 -11.58 1.29 31.00
N ALA A 142 -12.39 0.41 30.40
CA ALA A 142 -12.54 -1.00 30.77
C ALA A 142 -12.50 -1.95 29.55
N SER A 143 -12.49 -1.42 28.32
CA SER A 143 -12.33 -2.21 27.10
C SER A 143 -10.84 -2.41 26.80
N THR A 144 -10.29 -3.56 27.22
CA THR A 144 -8.94 -4.03 26.86
C THR A 144 -8.80 -4.41 25.38
N LYS A 145 -9.84 -4.16 24.58
CA LYS A 145 -9.97 -4.64 23.20
C LYS A 145 -9.70 -3.57 22.15
N SER A 146 -9.38 -2.33 22.52
CA SER A 146 -8.96 -1.31 21.55
C SER A 146 -7.43 -1.19 21.52
N ILE A 147 -6.90 -0.84 20.35
CA ILE A 147 -5.47 -0.68 20.10
C ILE A 147 -5.22 0.79 19.76
N ASP A 148 -4.24 1.40 20.40
CA ASP A 148 -3.70 2.68 19.92
C ASP A 148 -2.90 2.41 18.64
N LEU A 149 -3.37 2.94 17.50
CA LEU A 149 -2.75 2.79 16.19
C LEU A 149 -1.25 3.09 16.20
N THR A 150 -0.81 4.06 17.00
CA THR A 150 0.58 4.48 17.06
C THR A 150 1.52 3.39 17.60
N THR A 151 0.98 2.43 18.37
CA THR A 151 1.74 1.29 18.90
C THR A 151 2.05 0.24 17.83
N LEU A 152 1.34 0.27 16.70
CA LEU A 152 1.56 -0.59 15.54
C LEU A 152 2.60 -0.02 14.56
N LEU A 153 3.10 1.18 14.82
CA LEU A 153 3.95 1.95 13.92
C LEU A 153 5.33 2.20 14.53
N THR A 154 6.25 2.71 13.72
CA THR A 154 7.61 3.06 14.16
C THR A 154 7.89 4.55 13.98
N GLY A 155 8.95 5.04 14.62
CA GLY A 155 9.40 6.43 14.50
C GLY A 155 8.45 7.43 15.18
N ASN A 156 8.41 8.66 14.65
CA ASN A 156 7.51 9.70 15.15
C ASN A 156 6.10 9.50 14.59
N THR A 157 5.13 9.23 15.45
CA THR A 157 3.74 8.89 15.11
C THR A 157 2.74 9.93 15.60
N GLU A 158 3.20 11.07 16.15
CA GLU A 158 2.34 12.06 16.80
C GLU A 158 1.21 12.57 15.89
N SER A 159 1.52 12.81 14.61
CA SER A 159 0.58 13.30 13.61
C SER A 159 -0.28 12.22 12.95
N ILE A 160 0.00 10.93 13.20
CA ILE A 160 -0.70 9.83 12.52
C ILE A 160 -2.01 9.55 13.27
N LYS A 161 -3.12 9.76 12.56
CA LYS A 161 -4.49 9.57 13.04
C LYS A 161 -5.44 9.47 11.86
N TRP A 162 -6.65 8.98 12.12
CA TRP A 162 -7.75 9.08 11.17
C TRP A 162 -8.24 10.54 11.08
N GLU A 163 -8.41 11.04 9.87
CA GLU A 163 -8.87 12.41 9.60
C GLU A 163 -10.20 12.38 8.86
N ALA A 164 -11.10 13.29 9.21
CA ALA A 164 -12.38 13.42 8.54
C ALA A 164 -12.19 13.97 7.11
N VAL A 165 -12.87 13.37 6.15
CA VAL A 165 -12.93 13.86 4.76
C VAL A 165 -14.33 14.38 4.51
N THR A 166 -14.45 15.67 4.17
CA THR A 166 -15.74 16.26 3.82
C THR A 166 -16.19 15.76 2.45
N ARG A 167 -17.37 15.14 2.38
CA ARG A 167 -18.02 14.73 1.13
C ARG A 167 -19.43 15.32 1.05
N ALA A 168 -19.94 15.43 -0.17
CA ALA A 168 -21.31 15.90 -0.43
C ALA A 168 -22.39 14.91 0.04
N ALA A 169 -22.06 13.62 0.14
CA ALA A 169 -22.96 12.57 0.60
C ALA A 169 -23.07 12.55 2.15
N GLN A 170 -24.26 12.19 2.65
CA GLN A 170 -24.47 12.00 4.09
C GLN A 170 -23.69 10.77 4.61
N GLY A 171 -23.09 10.89 5.79
CA GLY A 171 -22.33 9.81 6.44
C GLY A 171 -20.97 10.27 6.97
N THR A 172 -20.16 9.32 7.41
CA THR A 172 -18.80 9.60 7.91
C THR A 172 -17.78 9.06 6.93
N THR A 173 -16.88 9.91 6.42
CA THR A 173 -15.70 9.44 5.68
C THR A 173 -14.45 9.80 6.47
N LYS A 174 -13.56 8.83 6.64
CA LYS A 174 -12.24 9.07 7.24
C LYS A 174 -11.12 8.52 6.36
N ILE A 175 -9.98 9.17 6.42
CA ILE A 175 -8.73 8.76 5.78
C ILE A 175 -7.63 8.61 6.82
N LEU A 176 -6.79 7.59 6.66
CA LEU A 176 -5.57 7.41 7.42
C LEU A 176 -4.39 7.43 6.45
N SER A 177 -3.38 8.23 6.78
CA SER A 177 -2.12 8.27 6.03
C SER A 177 -0.96 7.83 6.93
N ILE A 178 -0.19 6.86 6.46
CA ILE A 178 1.02 6.35 7.13
C ILE A 178 2.20 6.59 6.20
N PRO A 179 3.14 7.48 6.57
CA PRO A 179 4.36 7.67 5.79
C PRO A 179 5.21 6.39 5.75
N PRO A 180 5.96 6.12 4.66
CA PRO A 180 6.80 4.92 4.56
C PRO A 180 7.83 4.78 5.69
N ALA A 181 8.30 5.90 6.25
CA ALA A 181 9.25 5.90 7.36
C ALA A 181 8.66 5.37 8.68
N ASN A 182 7.33 5.32 8.80
CA ASN A 182 6.60 4.87 9.98
C ASN A 182 6.12 3.41 9.88
N LEU A 183 6.36 2.74 8.74
CA LEU A 183 6.01 1.34 8.58
C LEU A 183 6.74 0.47 9.62
N PRO A 184 6.09 -0.58 10.14
CA PRO A 184 6.65 -1.43 11.17
C PRO A 184 7.77 -2.33 10.64
N TYR A 185 8.49 -2.97 11.57
CA TYR A 185 9.50 -3.99 11.25
C TYR A 185 8.89 -5.38 11.06
N THR A 186 7.64 -5.60 11.46
CA THR A 186 6.87 -6.84 11.28
C THR A 186 5.49 -6.48 10.75
N ASP A 187 4.84 -7.39 10.01
CA ASP A 187 3.50 -7.11 9.50
C ASP A 187 2.54 -6.92 10.67
N GLN A 188 1.72 -5.88 10.61
CA GLN A 188 0.70 -5.58 11.61
C GLN A 188 -0.69 -5.60 10.98
N SER A 189 -1.73 -5.72 11.79
CA SER A 189 -3.10 -5.60 11.30
C SER A 189 -4.05 -5.06 12.35
N PHE A 190 -5.10 -4.40 11.88
CA PHE A 190 -6.18 -3.88 12.71
C PHE A 190 -7.48 -3.87 11.90
N ALA A 191 -8.59 -3.55 12.56
CA ALA A 191 -9.89 -3.36 11.95
C ALA A 191 -10.50 -1.99 12.32
N VAL A 192 -11.22 -1.42 11.38
CA VAL A 192 -12.17 -0.31 11.55
C VAL A 192 -13.45 -0.68 10.82
N GLY A 193 -14.54 0.05 11.02
CA GLY A 193 -15.81 -0.34 10.43
C GLY A 193 -16.82 0.79 10.30
N CYS A 194 -17.97 0.42 9.78
CA CYS A 194 -19.14 1.27 9.68
C CYS A 194 -20.28 0.62 10.46
N LEU A 195 -20.84 1.33 11.42
CA LEU A 195 -22.03 0.95 12.17
C LEU A 195 -23.27 1.62 11.54
N ASP A 196 -24.42 0.99 11.71
CA ASP A 196 -25.70 1.64 11.42
C ASP A 196 -25.88 2.96 12.20
N ASN A 197 -26.87 3.77 11.82
CA ASN A 197 -27.12 5.06 12.48
C ASN A 197 -27.47 4.92 13.97
N GLY A 198 -27.97 3.76 14.40
CA GLY A 198 -28.16 3.43 15.81
C GLY A 198 -26.86 3.16 16.57
N LYS A 199 -25.73 3.03 15.86
CA LYS A 199 -24.42 2.60 16.38
C LYS A 199 -24.50 1.25 17.11
N THR A 200 -25.37 0.37 16.65
CA THR A 200 -25.68 -0.92 17.27
C THR A 200 -25.15 -2.09 16.48
N THR A 201 -25.20 -2.02 15.14
CA THR A 201 -24.88 -3.17 14.28
C THR A 201 -23.80 -2.79 13.28
N ALA A 202 -22.75 -3.61 13.20
CA ALA A 202 -21.74 -3.47 12.16
C ALA A 202 -22.31 -3.81 10.79
N LYS A 203 -22.10 -2.90 9.83
CA LYS A 203 -22.50 -3.03 8.43
C LYS A 203 -21.32 -3.38 7.54
N CYS A 204 -20.17 -2.76 7.79
CA CYS A 204 -18.90 -3.16 7.20
C CYS A 204 -17.81 -3.30 8.25
N LYS A 205 -16.92 -4.26 8.00
CA LYS A 205 -15.62 -4.42 8.64
C LYS A 205 -14.55 -4.23 7.58
N LEU A 206 -13.68 -3.26 7.78
CA LEU A 206 -12.46 -3.09 7.00
C LEU A 206 -11.28 -3.62 7.81
N THR A 207 -10.76 -4.76 7.40
CA THR A 207 -9.48 -5.28 7.90
C THR A 207 -8.35 -4.58 7.15
N VAL A 208 -7.42 -3.98 7.89
CA VAL A 208 -6.29 -3.26 7.34
C VAL A 208 -5.00 -3.95 7.74
N THR A 209 -4.20 -4.34 6.75
CA THR A 209 -2.84 -4.84 6.96
C THR A 209 -1.84 -3.70 6.79
N ILE A 210 -0.92 -3.53 7.74
CA ILE A 210 0.23 -2.66 7.57
C ILE A 210 1.42 -3.56 7.25
N GLU A 211 1.82 -3.59 5.97
CA GLU A 211 3.00 -4.34 5.56
C GLU A 211 4.24 -3.75 6.25
N ALA A 212 5.11 -4.63 6.73
CA ALA A 212 6.41 -4.21 7.23
C ALA A 212 7.22 -3.55 6.10
N ARG A 213 8.10 -2.64 6.49
CA ARG A 213 9.08 -2.05 5.57
C ARG A 213 10.01 -3.10 4.97
N ALA A 214 10.64 -2.79 3.84
CA ALA A 214 11.73 -3.61 3.32
C ALA A 214 12.95 -3.54 4.25
N SER A 215 13.67 -4.66 4.36
CA SER A 215 15.05 -4.63 4.85
C SER A 215 15.89 -3.79 3.88
N VAL A 216 16.75 -2.94 4.42
CA VAL A 216 17.50 -1.97 3.62
C VAL A 216 18.95 -1.89 4.09
N THR A 217 19.84 -1.66 3.13
CA THR A 217 21.23 -1.32 3.38
C THR A 217 21.46 0.13 2.99
N GLN A 218 21.88 0.96 3.94
CA GLN A 218 22.22 2.36 3.72
C GLN A 218 23.44 2.73 4.57
N ASP A 219 24.43 3.38 3.95
CA ASP A 219 25.62 3.92 4.65
C ASP A 219 26.33 2.93 5.60
N GLN A 220 26.56 1.69 5.14
CA GLN A 220 27.12 0.58 5.93
C GLN A 220 26.26 0.10 7.10
N ILE A 221 24.99 0.47 7.14
CA ILE A 221 24.01 0.01 8.10
C ILE A 221 23.00 -0.86 7.37
N VAL A 222 22.90 -2.13 7.78
CA VAL A 222 21.83 -3.03 7.36
C VAL A 222 20.75 -2.97 8.43
N THR A 223 19.55 -2.50 8.06
CA THR A 223 18.38 -2.54 8.94
C THR A 223 17.47 -3.67 8.49
N CYS A 224 17.23 -4.61 9.40
CA CYS A 224 16.37 -5.76 9.15
C CYS A 224 14.90 -5.42 9.45
N ALA A 225 14.02 -6.01 8.64
CA ALA A 225 12.60 -6.15 8.88
C ALA A 225 12.18 -7.60 8.55
N TYR A 226 11.01 -8.00 9.02
CA TYR A 226 10.58 -9.40 9.10
C TYR A 226 9.13 -9.60 8.64
N GLY A 227 8.55 -8.65 7.90
CA GLY A 227 7.30 -8.88 7.20
C GLY A 227 7.46 -9.88 6.07
N LYS A 228 6.33 -10.38 5.58
CA LYS A 228 6.25 -11.40 4.53
C LYS A 228 7.02 -10.99 3.27
N THR A 229 7.09 -9.70 2.96
CA THR A 229 7.73 -9.13 1.78
C THR A 229 9.04 -8.39 2.09
N SER A 230 9.46 -8.29 3.36
CA SER A 230 10.61 -7.47 3.76
C SER A 230 11.96 -7.91 3.19
N ASN A 231 12.13 -9.20 2.89
CA ASN A 231 13.42 -9.79 2.54
C ASN A 231 13.42 -10.45 1.15
N GLN A 232 12.72 -9.87 0.17
CA GLN A 232 12.71 -10.38 -1.21
C GLN A 232 14.08 -10.35 -1.90
N LYS A 233 15.03 -9.59 -1.37
CA LYS A 233 16.41 -9.47 -1.87
C LYS A 233 17.40 -9.55 -0.70
N HIS A 234 18.54 -10.18 -0.95
CA HIS A 234 19.65 -10.17 -0.01
C HIS A 234 20.21 -8.75 0.17
N GLN A 235 20.44 -8.39 1.41
CA GLN A 235 21.17 -7.19 1.79
C GLN A 235 22.66 -7.45 1.60
N SER A 236 23.42 -6.48 1.07
CA SER A 236 24.82 -6.66 0.73
C SER A 236 25.64 -5.47 1.18
N ILE A 237 26.78 -5.77 1.81
CA ILE A 237 27.74 -4.79 2.31
C ILE A 237 29.08 -5.08 1.64
N LYS A 238 29.79 -4.03 1.23
CA LYS A 238 31.17 -4.12 0.75
C LYS A 238 32.10 -3.57 1.83
N LEU A 239 33.07 -4.37 2.24
CA LEU A 239 34.14 -3.93 3.13
C LEU A 239 35.40 -3.59 2.31
N SER A 240 36.10 -2.56 2.75
CA SER A 240 37.40 -2.14 2.22
C SER A 240 38.28 -1.61 3.36
N PRO A 241 39.60 -1.42 3.18
CA PRO A 241 40.45 -0.87 4.24
C PRO A 241 39.96 0.48 4.79
N SER A 242 39.39 1.34 3.94
CA SER A 242 38.80 2.63 4.34
C SER A 242 37.37 2.54 4.88
N GLN A 243 36.66 1.46 4.58
CA GLN A 243 35.29 1.19 5.05
C GLN A 243 35.24 -0.24 5.60
N ASN A 244 35.93 -0.46 6.71
CA ASN A 244 36.19 -1.78 7.30
C ASN A 244 35.19 -2.16 8.39
N LYS A 245 34.07 -1.44 8.50
CA LYS A 245 33.02 -1.65 9.50
C LYS A 245 31.66 -1.56 8.84
N PHE A 246 30.70 -2.24 9.46
CA PHE A 246 29.29 -2.14 9.16
C PHE A 246 28.48 -2.35 10.45
N THR A 247 27.20 -2.00 10.42
CA THR A 247 26.26 -2.22 11.52
C THR A 247 25.10 -3.06 11.03
N LEU A 248 24.71 -4.07 11.81
CA LEU A 248 23.52 -4.87 11.58
C LEU A 248 22.50 -4.55 12.66
N VAL A 249 21.34 -4.01 12.27
CA VAL A 249 20.26 -3.61 13.16
C VAL A 249 19.11 -4.59 13.00
N CYS A 250 19.03 -5.57 13.90
CA CYS A 250 17.92 -6.52 13.97
C CYS A 250 16.71 -5.98 14.74
N GLY A 251 16.89 -4.92 15.54
CA GLY A 251 15.83 -4.42 16.41
C GLY A 251 15.41 -5.43 17.48
N LYS A 252 14.24 -5.22 18.09
CA LYS A 252 13.70 -6.08 19.15
C LYS A 252 12.97 -7.32 18.61
N ASP A 253 12.55 -7.29 17.34
CA ASP A 253 11.69 -8.29 16.73
C ASP A 253 12.49 -9.39 16.02
N GLY A 254 13.83 -9.34 16.10
CA GLY A 254 14.69 -10.38 15.55
C GLY A 254 16.02 -10.50 16.27
N GLU A 255 16.73 -11.57 15.93
CA GLU A 255 18.00 -11.95 16.54
C GLU A 255 19.12 -11.97 15.51
N VAL A 256 20.33 -11.66 15.96
CA VAL A 256 21.54 -11.76 15.14
C VAL A 256 21.90 -13.24 14.97
N LEU A 257 22.06 -13.67 13.72
CA LEU A 257 22.52 -15.01 13.38
C LEU A 257 23.86 -14.95 12.61
N PRO A 258 24.79 -15.89 12.86
CA PRO A 258 24.69 -16.91 13.91
C PRO A 258 24.82 -16.29 15.31
N THR A 259 24.33 -16.96 16.35
CA THR A 259 24.42 -16.45 17.73
C THR A 259 25.88 -16.20 18.16
N LYS A 260 26.83 -16.92 17.55
CA LYS A 260 28.28 -16.73 17.71
C LYS A 260 28.90 -15.84 16.62
N TYR A 261 28.18 -14.82 16.16
CA TYR A 261 28.57 -13.91 15.07
C TYR A 261 29.91 -13.17 15.27
N GLN A 262 30.50 -13.22 16.48
CA GLN A 262 31.82 -12.64 16.74
C GLN A 262 32.97 -13.51 16.19
N SER A 263 32.72 -14.80 16.00
CA SER A 263 33.73 -15.78 15.55
C SER A 263 33.31 -16.56 14.32
N THR A 264 32.00 -16.67 14.05
CA THR A 264 31.48 -17.48 12.95
C THR A 264 30.55 -16.69 12.03
N PHE A 265 30.42 -17.19 10.80
CA PHE A 265 29.48 -16.69 9.80
C PHE A 265 28.74 -17.84 9.11
N CYS A 266 27.66 -17.50 8.41
CA CYS A 266 26.90 -18.46 7.62
C CYS A 266 27.38 -18.50 6.17
N VAL A 267 27.67 -19.69 5.67
CA VAL A 267 28.19 -19.87 4.32
C VAL A 267 27.03 -19.70 3.33
N PRO A 268 27.07 -18.69 2.45
CA PRO A 268 26.00 -18.49 1.48
C PRO A 268 25.99 -19.64 0.46
N LYS A 269 24.81 -20.23 0.24
CA LYS A 269 24.54 -21.21 -0.82
C LYS A 269 23.28 -20.79 -1.57
N ASP A 270 23.36 -20.75 -2.89
CA ASP A 270 22.24 -20.33 -3.73
C ASP A 270 21.00 -21.19 -3.49
N GLY A 271 19.87 -20.53 -3.23
CA GLY A 271 18.59 -21.20 -3.00
C GLY A 271 18.47 -21.93 -1.65
N VAL A 272 19.44 -21.80 -0.75
CA VAL A 272 19.42 -22.38 0.60
C VAL A 272 19.38 -21.25 1.63
N ASP A 273 18.53 -21.41 2.64
CA ASP A 273 18.56 -20.51 3.79
C ASP A 273 19.95 -20.57 4.44
N ALA A 274 20.65 -19.43 4.50
CA ALA A 274 21.99 -19.33 5.07
C ALA A 274 22.03 -19.84 6.53
N ARG A 275 20.91 -19.80 7.26
CA ARG A 275 20.80 -20.36 8.63
C ARG A 275 21.05 -21.87 8.68
N ALA A 276 20.89 -22.58 7.57
CA ALA A 276 21.13 -24.01 7.51
C ALA A 276 22.61 -24.38 7.73
N GLU A 277 23.55 -23.45 7.49
CA GLU A 277 24.98 -23.72 7.57
C GLU A 277 25.77 -22.53 8.09
N CYS A 278 25.87 -22.44 9.42
CA CYS A 278 26.62 -21.39 10.11
C CYS A 278 27.89 -21.90 10.79
N SER A 279 28.68 -22.67 10.03
CA SER A 279 29.94 -23.29 10.45
C SER A 279 31.19 -22.54 10.00
N GLY A 280 31.09 -21.49 9.18
CA GLY A 280 32.25 -20.75 8.67
C GLY A 280 32.95 -19.96 9.78
N ASN A 281 34.28 -19.86 9.74
CA ASN A 281 35.10 -19.12 10.70
C ASN A 281 35.72 -17.90 10.02
N TYR A 282 35.67 -16.74 10.67
CA TYR A 282 36.28 -15.52 10.12
C TYR A 282 37.79 -15.69 9.86
N THR A 283 38.52 -16.49 10.64
CA THR A 283 39.95 -16.76 10.39
C THR A 283 40.26 -17.35 9.02
N ASP A 284 39.25 -17.89 8.33
CA ASP A 284 39.40 -18.49 7.00
C ASP A 284 39.28 -17.44 5.88
N VAL A 285 38.78 -16.25 6.18
CA VAL A 285 38.41 -15.20 5.18
C VAL A 285 38.91 -13.79 5.51
N ILE A 286 39.41 -13.55 6.71
CA ILE A 286 40.08 -12.30 7.16
C ILE A 286 41.44 -12.59 7.76
#